data_AF-A0A957QMR5-F1
#
_entry.id   AF-A0A957QMR5-F1
#
_cell.length_a   1.000
_cell.length_b   1.000
_cell.length_c   1.000
_cell.angle_alpha   90.00
_cell.angle_beta   90.00
_cell.angle_gamma   90.00
#
_symmetry.space_group_name_H-M   'P 1'
#
loop_
_entity.id
_entity.type
_entity.pdbx_description
1 polymer ?
#
loop_
_entity_poly.entity_id
_entity_poly.type
_entity_poly.pdbx_seq_one_letter_code
_entity_poly.pdbx_strand_id
1 'polypeptide(L)'
;MTTKTPHQYPLTFSEQQNKQIEQIILAMATRIGSPLVMITDISGRLILYHGRLSLAQGTGLGALSAGGFAAGVEIGNFLGLRRGKRFNQLLLEGDAANLYITRVGDELLLITAFTQQTTLGMVRIFVDQSRKELMVLVEEAIKARELAEHDSSLAVGDGFSADVGRQLDELFYSGLE
;
A
#
# COMPACT_ATOMS: atom_id res chain seq x y z
N MET A 1 12.64 1.42 -24.44
CA MET A 1 13.18 1.31 -23.07
C MET A 1 12.84 2.61 -22.36
N THR A 2 11.87 2.57 -21.46
CA THR A 2 11.52 3.62 -20.49
C THR A 2 10.99 2.87 -19.28
N THR A 3 11.89 2.44 -18.40
CA THR A 3 11.48 1.97 -17.08
C THR A 3 11.05 3.21 -16.32
N LYS A 4 9.72 3.44 -16.19
CA LYS A 4 9.19 4.40 -15.22
C LYS A 4 9.86 4.08 -13.88
N THR A 5 10.61 5.05 -13.36
CA THR A 5 11.18 5.06 -12.02
C THR A 5 10.07 4.67 -11.04
N PRO A 6 10.32 3.81 -10.03
CA PRO A 6 9.33 3.56 -9.00
C PRO A 6 8.89 4.91 -8.42
N HIS A 7 7.57 5.13 -8.36
CA HIS A 7 6.99 6.41 -7.98
C HIS A 7 7.58 6.88 -6.64
N GLN A 8 8.35 7.97 -6.67
CA GLN A 8 9.17 8.44 -5.53
C GLN A 8 8.34 8.96 -4.36
N TYR A 9 7.03 9.14 -4.54
CA TYR A 9 6.12 9.65 -3.52
C TYR A 9 4.96 8.69 -3.28
N PRO A 10 4.65 8.40 -2.01
CA PRO A 10 3.55 7.51 -1.67
C PRO A 10 2.24 8.07 -2.18
N LEU A 11 1.37 7.18 -2.67
CA LEU A 11 0.05 7.57 -3.14
C LEU A 11 -0.77 8.16 -1.98
N THR A 12 -1.31 9.36 -2.19
CA THR A 12 -2.18 10.05 -1.23
C THR A 12 -3.63 9.98 -1.66
N PHE A 13 -4.52 9.75 -0.71
CA PHE A 13 -5.96 9.68 -0.92
C PHE A 13 -6.65 10.85 -0.24
N SER A 14 -7.68 11.40 -0.88
CA SER A 14 -8.56 12.39 -0.25
C SER A 14 -9.32 11.79 0.94
N GLU A 15 -9.88 12.61 1.82
CA GLU A 15 -10.72 12.11 2.92
C GLU A 15 -11.91 11.27 2.42
N GLN A 16 -12.51 11.64 1.29
CA GLN A 16 -13.60 10.89 0.69
C GLN A 16 -13.12 9.51 0.22
N GLN A 17 -11.98 9.45 -0.47
CA GLN A 17 -11.38 8.19 -0.91
C GLN A 17 -11.00 7.31 0.28
N ASN A 18 -10.41 7.87 1.35
CA ASN A 18 -10.10 7.12 2.57
C ASN A 18 -11.35 6.48 3.19
N LYS A 19 -12.47 7.22 3.27
CA LYS A 19 -13.76 6.68 3.74
C LYS A 19 -14.28 5.55 2.84
N GLN A 20 -14.13 5.68 1.53
CA GLN A 20 -14.53 4.62 0.58
C GLN A 20 -13.64 3.38 0.74
N ILE A 21 -12.32 3.55 0.85
CA ILE A 21 -11.37 2.46 1.12
C ILE A 21 -11.74 1.73 2.42
N GLU A 22 -12.05 2.47 3.48
CA GLU A 22 -12.48 1.90 4.77
C GLU A 22 -13.74 1.05 4.62
N GLN A 23 -14.74 1.54 3.90
CA GLN A 23 -15.99 0.80 3.64
C GLN A 23 -15.75 -0.50 2.88
N ILE A 24 -14.92 -0.46 1.83
CA ILE A 24 -14.57 -1.64 1.03
C ILE A 24 -13.89 -2.70 1.90
N ILE A 25 -12.91 -2.28 2.72
CA ILE A 25 -12.16 -3.16 3.62
C ILE A 25 -13.07 -3.76 4.69
N LEU A 26 -13.92 -2.95 5.32
CA LEU A 26 -14.83 -3.41 6.37
C LEU A 26 -15.85 -4.42 5.82
N ALA A 27 -16.41 -4.16 4.64
CA ALA A 27 -17.31 -5.07 3.95
C ALA A 27 -16.61 -6.40 3.65
N MET A 28 -15.37 -6.36 3.15
CA MET A 28 -14.57 -7.57 2.91
C MET A 28 -14.31 -8.34 4.19
N ALA A 29 -13.81 -7.67 5.24
CA ALA A 29 -13.47 -8.29 6.52
C ALA A 29 -14.67 -9.00 7.12
N THR A 30 -15.85 -8.38 7.06
CA THR A 30 -17.11 -8.96 7.52
C THR A 30 -17.48 -10.21 6.71
N ARG A 31 -17.38 -10.17 5.38
CA ARG A 31 -17.76 -11.28 4.49
C ARG A 31 -16.90 -12.53 4.68
N ILE A 32 -15.63 -12.38 5.05
CA ILE A 32 -14.69 -13.51 5.25
C ILE A 32 -14.41 -13.82 6.72
N GLY A 33 -15.03 -13.10 7.66
CA GLY A 33 -14.75 -13.23 9.09
C GLY A 33 -13.29 -12.95 9.43
N SER A 34 -12.65 -12.02 8.72
CA SER A 34 -11.23 -11.72 8.92
C SER A 34 -11.02 -10.96 10.24
N PRO A 35 -10.09 -11.40 11.11
CA PRO A 35 -9.73 -10.65 12.31
C PRO A 35 -8.85 -9.43 12.00
N LEU A 36 -8.29 -9.33 10.79
CA LEU A 36 -7.38 -8.26 10.40
C LEU A 36 -7.34 -8.09 8.88
N VAL A 37 -7.62 -6.87 8.42
CA VAL A 37 -7.37 -6.44 7.05
C VAL A 37 -6.62 -5.11 7.07
N MET A 38 -5.58 -4.97 6.25
CA MET A 38 -4.75 -3.78 6.20
C MET A 38 -4.40 -3.41 4.75
N ILE A 39 -4.25 -2.12 4.50
CA ILE A 39 -3.65 -1.60 3.28
C ILE A 39 -2.35 -0.90 3.63
N THR A 40 -1.30 -1.26 2.91
CA THR A 40 -0.02 -0.55 2.92
C THR A 40 0.33 -0.10 1.51
N ASP A 41 1.25 0.86 1.40
CA ASP A 41 1.99 0.98 0.15
C ASP A 41 2.99 -0.18 -0.01
N ILE A 42 3.65 -0.25 -1.17
CA ILE A 42 4.66 -1.29 -1.47
C ILE A 42 5.91 -1.23 -0.58
N SER A 43 6.14 -0.13 0.15
CA SER A 43 7.24 0.01 1.12
C SER A 43 6.86 -0.51 2.52
N GLY A 44 5.58 -0.82 2.73
CA GLY A 44 5.05 -1.29 4.00
C GLY A 44 4.54 -0.18 4.91
N ARG A 45 4.44 1.05 4.42
CA ARG A 45 3.83 2.15 5.18
C ARG A 45 2.33 1.91 5.30
N LEU A 46 1.82 1.95 6.52
CA LEU A 46 0.41 1.73 6.80
C LEU A 46 -0.44 2.89 6.26
N ILE A 47 -1.48 2.56 5.49
CA ILE A 47 -2.47 3.52 4.99
C ILE A 47 -3.77 3.37 5.79
N LEU A 48 -4.27 2.14 5.91
CA LEU A 48 -5.50 1.85 6.63
C LEU A 48 -5.42 0.46 7.27
N TYR A 49 -6.08 0.29 8.42
CA TYR A 49 -6.28 -1.03 9.02
C TYR A 49 -7.65 -1.18 9.65
N HIS A 50 -8.16 -2.42 9.60
CA HIS A 50 -9.32 -2.89 10.33
C HIS A 50 -8.91 -4.12 11.14
N GLY A 51 -9.08 -4.09 12.46
CA GLY A 51 -8.74 -5.18 13.37
C GLY A 51 -8.26 -4.68 14.73
N ARG A 52 -7.76 -5.60 15.56
CA ARG A 52 -7.35 -5.31 16.95
C ARG A 52 -5.83 -5.23 17.10
N LEU A 53 -5.17 -4.41 16.28
CA LEU A 53 -3.75 -4.09 16.43
C LEU A 53 -3.58 -2.65 16.95
N SER A 54 -2.55 -2.43 17.76
CA SER A 54 -2.03 -1.08 18.01
C SER A 54 -1.40 -0.51 16.73
N LEU A 55 -1.29 0.82 16.63
CA LEU A 55 -0.64 1.47 15.49
C LEU A 55 0.78 0.94 15.27
N ALA A 56 1.57 0.81 16.34
CA ALA A 56 2.94 0.28 16.27
C ALA A 56 2.99 -1.16 15.73
N GLN A 57 2.09 -2.03 16.18
CA GLN A 57 1.97 -3.40 15.66
C GLN A 57 1.55 -3.41 14.18
N GLY A 58 0.61 -2.54 13.80
CA GLY A 58 0.18 -2.38 12.41
C GLY A 58 1.34 -1.91 11.51
N THR A 59 2.08 -0.89 11.93
CA THR A 59 3.27 -0.42 11.19
C THR A 59 4.32 -1.52 11.04
N GLY A 60 4.63 -2.25 12.12
CA GLY A 60 5.57 -3.37 12.08
C GLY A 60 5.12 -4.48 11.12
N LEU A 61 3.85 -4.89 11.19
CA LEU A 61 3.30 -5.90 10.30
C LEU A 61 3.29 -5.45 8.84
N GLY A 62 3.01 -4.17 8.57
CA GLY A 62 3.07 -3.61 7.23
C GLY A 62 4.47 -3.69 6.62
N ALA A 63 5.49 -3.27 7.36
CA ALA A 63 6.89 -3.35 6.95
C ALA A 63 7.35 -4.80 6.70
N LEU A 64 7.01 -5.73 7.61
CA LEU A 64 7.33 -7.14 7.46
C LEU A 64 6.63 -7.78 6.25
N SER A 65 5.36 -7.43 6.04
CA SER A 65 4.56 -7.93 4.92
C SER A 65 5.12 -7.44 3.58
N ALA A 66 5.51 -6.16 3.49
CA ALA A 66 6.14 -5.61 2.29
C ALA A 66 7.48 -6.27 2.00
N GLY A 67 8.33 -6.46 3.02
CA GLY A 67 9.62 -7.16 2.89
C GLY A 67 9.44 -8.62 2.41
N GLY A 68 8.53 -9.37 3.03
CA GLY A 68 8.22 -10.75 2.64
C GLY A 68 7.67 -10.83 1.21
N PHE A 69 6.77 -9.93 0.83
CA PHE A 69 6.22 -9.87 -0.52
C PHE A 69 7.30 -9.52 -1.56
N ALA A 70 8.17 -8.55 -1.27
CA ALA A 70 9.28 -8.16 -2.14
C ALA A 70 10.27 -9.32 -2.34
N ALA A 71 10.59 -10.07 -1.27
CA ALA A 71 11.39 -11.29 -1.37
C ALA A 71 10.72 -12.35 -2.26
N GLY A 72 9.40 -12.54 -2.14
CA GLY A 72 8.63 -13.40 -3.03
C GLY A 72 8.72 -12.99 -4.50
N VAL A 73 8.61 -11.68 -4.78
CA VAL A 73 8.80 -11.13 -6.14
C VAL A 73 10.20 -11.44 -6.65
N GLU A 74 11.22 -11.31 -5.81
CA GLU A 74 12.61 -11.58 -6.20
C GLU A 74 12.89 -13.06 -6.46
N ILE A 75 12.28 -13.97 -5.68
CA ILE A 75 12.29 -15.41 -6.00
C ILE A 75 11.73 -15.63 -7.41
N GLY A 76 10.62 -14.99 -7.75
CA GLY A 76 10.04 -15.10 -9.10
C GLY A 76 11.00 -14.58 -10.19
N ASN A 77 11.66 -13.45 -9.96
CA ASN A 77 12.67 -12.91 -10.87
C ASN A 77 13.84 -13.89 -11.03
N PHE A 78 14.34 -14.45 -9.93
CA PHE A 78 15.43 -15.43 -9.91
C PHE A 78 15.07 -16.70 -10.70
N LEU A 79 13.83 -17.16 -10.60
CA LEU A 79 13.28 -18.28 -11.39
C LEU A 79 12.99 -17.93 -12.85
N GLY A 80 13.29 -16.70 -13.29
CA GLY A 80 13.09 -16.28 -14.67
C GLY A 80 11.62 -15.99 -15.04
N LEU A 81 10.73 -15.79 -14.05
CA LEU A 81 9.35 -15.38 -14.29
C LEU A 81 9.32 -13.93 -14.82
N ARG A 82 9.47 -13.78 -16.13
CA ARG A 82 9.45 -12.47 -16.82
C ARG A 82 8.03 -12.06 -17.21
N ARG A 83 7.79 -10.74 -17.23
CA ARG A 83 6.61 -10.01 -17.75
C ARG A 83 5.26 -10.74 -17.65
N GLY A 84 4.45 -10.37 -16.66
CA GLY A 84 3.08 -10.86 -16.46
C GLY A 84 2.95 -12.15 -15.64
N LYS A 85 4.07 -12.85 -15.38
CA LYS A 85 4.11 -14.09 -14.57
C LYS A 85 4.68 -13.90 -13.16
N ARG A 86 4.77 -12.65 -12.66
CA ARG A 86 5.25 -12.40 -11.30
C ARG A 86 4.20 -12.83 -10.28
N PHE A 87 4.65 -13.20 -9.09
CA PHE A 87 3.73 -13.44 -7.98
C PHE A 87 2.98 -12.14 -7.64
N ASN A 88 1.66 -12.20 -7.72
CA ASN A 88 0.76 -11.09 -7.35
C ASN A 88 0.13 -11.29 -5.97
N GLN A 89 0.43 -12.42 -5.34
CA GLN A 89 -0.07 -12.82 -4.03
C GLN A 89 1.02 -13.62 -3.30
N LEU A 90 1.05 -13.51 -1.97
CA LEU A 90 1.83 -14.32 -1.05
C LEU A 90 0.90 -14.87 0.02
N LEU A 91 1.00 -16.16 0.31
CA LEU A 91 0.27 -16.83 1.37
C LEU A 91 1.28 -17.36 2.38
N LEU A 92 1.11 -16.98 3.65
CA LEU A 92 1.79 -17.58 4.79
C LEU A 92 0.76 -18.42 5.55
N GLU A 93 0.99 -19.73 5.63
CA GLU A 93 0.09 -20.65 6.32
C GLU A 93 0.62 -21.00 7.70
N GLY A 94 -0.28 -21.07 8.67
CA GLY A 94 0.04 -21.43 10.04
C GLY A 94 -1.14 -22.12 10.72
N ASP A 95 -0.85 -22.82 11.81
CA ASP A 95 -1.86 -23.62 12.51
C ASP A 95 -3.00 -22.76 13.09
N ALA A 96 -2.65 -21.58 13.60
CA ALA A 96 -3.61 -20.66 14.22
C ALA A 96 -4.26 -19.68 13.22
N ALA A 97 -3.48 -19.20 12.26
CA ALA A 97 -3.91 -18.19 11.31
C ALA A 97 -3.03 -18.21 10.06
N ASN A 98 -3.62 -17.77 8.97
CA ASN A 98 -2.99 -17.57 7.68
C ASN A 98 -2.95 -16.08 7.36
N LEU A 99 -1.93 -15.66 6.60
CA LEU A 99 -1.82 -14.30 6.07
C LEU A 99 -1.79 -14.33 4.55
N TYR A 100 -2.75 -13.66 3.92
CA TYR A 100 -2.85 -13.52 2.48
C TYR A 100 -2.56 -12.07 2.09
N ILE A 101 -1.42 -11.88 1.44
CA ILE A 101 -0.93 -10.57 0.99
C ILE A 101 -1.12 -10.51 -0.52
N THR A 102 -1.84 -9.50 -1.00
CA THR A 102 -2.14 -9.33 -2.43
C THR A 102 -1.80 -7.93 -2.89
N ARG A 103 -1.33 -7.83 -4.13
CA ARG A 103 -1.01 -6.54 -4.73
C ARG A 103 -2.26 -5.86 -5.31
N VAL A 104 -2.40 -4.56 -5.05
CA VAL A 104 -3.43 -3.68 -5.64
C VAL A 104 -2.70 -2.60 -6.46
N GLY A 105 -2.73 -2.74 -7.78
CA GLY A 105 -1.96 -1.88 -8.68
C GLY A 105 -0.46 -2.08 -8.51
N ASP A 106 0.34 -1.07 -8.80
CA ASP A 106 1.79 -1.07 -8.49
C ASP A 106 2.11 -0.31 -7.19
N GLU A 107 1.09 0.25 -6.54
CA GLU A 107 1.25 1.21 -5.44
C GLU A 107 1.00 0.57 -4.06
N LEU A 108 0.12 -0.43 -3.98
CA LEU A 108 -0.42 -0.92 -2.70
C LEU A 108 -0.32 -2.44 -2.51
N LEU A 109 -0.31 -2.85 -1.25
CA LEU A 109 -0.55 -4.21 -0.79
C LEU A 109 -1.79 -4.25 0.10
N LEU A 110 -2.64 -5.24 -0.11
CA LEU A 110 -3.77 -5.61 0.72
C LEU A 110 -3.41 -6.87 1.50
N ILE A 111 -3.34 -6.74 2.82
CA ILE A 111 -2.93 -7.78 3.77
C ILE A 111 -4.19 -8.26 4.49
N THR A 112 -4.46 -9.56 4.45
CA THR A 112 -5.67 -10.17 5.03
C THR A 112 -5.28 -11.36 5.90
N ALA A 113 -5.62 -11.33 7.19
CA ALA A 113 -5.52 -12.50 8.04
C ALA A 113 -6.82 -13.32 8.01
N PHE A 114 -6.73 -14.63 8.15
CA PHE A 114 -7.90 -15.49 8.30
C PHE A 114 -7.54 -16.77 9.05
N THR A 115 -8.53 -17.41 9.68
CA THR A 115 -8.33 -18.66 10.42
C THR A 115 -8.82 -19.85 9.59
N GLN A 116 -8.65 -21.06 10.13
CA GLN A 116 -9.12 -22.30 9.49
C GLN A 116 -10.65 -22.37 9.34
N GLN A 117 -11.41 -21.44 9.95
CA GLN A 117 -12.86 -21.32 9.75
C GLN A 117 -13.21 -20.74 8.36
N THR A 118 -12.24 -20.11 7.69
CA THR A 118 -12.42 -19.49 6.36
C THR A 118 -11.52 -20.19 5.36
N THR A 119 -12.08 -20.64 4.24
CA THR A 119 -11.28 -21.31 3.20
C THR A 119 -10.49 -20.30 2.36
N LEU A 120 -9.30 -20.68 1.87
CA LEU A 120 -8.52 -19.84 0.96
C LEU A 120 -9.29 -19.44 -0.30
N GLY A 121 -10.13 -20.35 -0.82
CA GLY A 121 -10.99 -20.06 -1.98
C GLY A 121 -11.96 -18.92 -1.71
N MET A 122 -12.59 -18.91 -0.53
CA MET A 122 -13.45 -17.83 -0.08
C MET A 122 -12.66 -16.50 -0.01
N VAL A 123 -11.52 -16.50 0.69
CA VAL A 123 -10.64 -15.33 0.80
C VAL A 123 -10.29 -14.78 -0.57
N ARG A 124 -9.87 -15.63 -1.52
CA ARG A 124 -9.52 -15.21 -2.88
C ARG A 124 -10.65 -14.50 -3.62
N ILE A 125 -11.90 -14.98 -3.47
CA ILE A 125 -13.06 -14.37 -4.14
C ILE A 125 -13.31 -12.96 -3.60
N PHE A 126 -13.41 -12.81 -2.28
CA PHE A 126 -13.75 -11.54 -1.67
C PHE A 126 -12.59 -10.53 -1.78
N VAL A 127 -11.34 -10.99 -1.65
CA VAL A 127 -10.16 -10.17 -1.89
C VAL A 127 -10.09 -9.67 -3.33
N ASP A 128 -10.39 -10.50 -4.33
CA ASP A 128 -10.36 -10.04 -5.73
C ASP A 128 -11.49 -9.02 -6.03
N GLN A 129 -12.66 -9.18 -5.42
CA GLN A 129 -13.75 -8.20 -5.53
C GLN A 129 -13.33 -6.84 -4.94
N SER A 130 -12.88 -6.84 -3.68
CA SER A 130 -12.43 -5.61 -3.01
C SER A 130 -11.22 -5.00 -3.70
N ARG A 131 -10.28 -5.80 -4.20
CA ARG A 131 -9.16 -5.34 -5.01
C ARG A 131 -9.62 -4.58 -6.25
N LYS A 132 -10.64 -5.06 -6.97
CA LYS A 132 -11.19 -4.35 -8.15
C LYS A 132 -11.79 -3.00 -7.79
N GLU A 133 -12.50 -2.92 -6.68
CA GLU A 133 -13.06 -1.66 -6.17
C GLU A 133 -11.96 -0.68 -5.75
N LEU A 134 -10.94 -1.16 -5.03
CA LEU A 134 -9.78 -0.36 -4.63
C LEU A 134 -8.98 0.14 -5.84
N MET A 135 -8.86 -0.66 -6.91
CA MET A 135 -8.15 -0.26 -8.13
C MET A 135 -8.74 1.01 -8.75
N VAL A 136 -10.07 1.19 -8.71
CA VAL A 136 -10.71 2.41 -9.21
C VAL A 136 -10.21 3.64 -8.45
N LEU A 137 -10.16 3.56 -7.12
CA LEU A 137 -9.70 4.65 -6.26
C LEU A 137 -8.19 4.93 -6.43
N VAL A 138 -7.40 3.87 -6.61
CA VAL A 138 -5.95 3.97 -6.90
C VAL A 138 -5.72 4.69 -8.23
N GLU A 139 -6.46 4.33 -9.29
CA GLU A 139 -6.34 4.96 -10.60
C GLU A 139 -6.74 6.45 -10.56
N GLU A 140 -7.77 6.81 -9.81
CA GLU A 140 -8.16 8.21 -9.57
C GLU A 140 -7.06 9.00 -8.84
N ALA A 141 -6.49 8.43 -7.79
CA ALA A 141 -5.41 9.05 -7.03
C ALA A 141 -4.13 9.23 -7.88
N ILE A 142 -3.81 8.26 -8.74
CA ILE A 142 -2.68 8.36 -9.68
C ILE A 142 -2.91 9.51 -10.66
N LYS A 143 -4.10 9.62 -11.25
CA LYS A 143 -4.43 10.71 -12.18
C LYS A 143 -4.30 12.08 -11.49
N ALA A 144 -4.81 12.20 -10.27
CA ALA A 144 -4.70 13.43 -9.49
C ALA A 144 -3.24 13.83 -9.22
N ARG A 145 -2.37 12.86 -8.91
CA ARG A 145 -0.93 13.08 -8.75
C ARG A 145 -0.28 13.57 -10.05
N GLU A 146 -0.56 12.91 -11.17
CA GLU A 146 0.00 13.29 -12.48
C GLU A 146 -0.41 14.72 -12.90
N LEU A 147 -1.64 15.14 -12.61
CA LEU A 147 -2.12 16.51 -12.81
C LEU A 147 -1.33 17.53 -11.96
N ALA A 148 -1.12 17.23 -10.67
CA ALA A 148 -0.38 18.11 -9.76
C ALA A 148 1.12 18.23 -10.11
N GLU A 149 1.74 17.14 -10.58
CA GLU A 149 3.14 17.16 -11.08
C GLU A 149 3.28 18.05 -12.33
N HIS A 150 2.28 18.08 -13.20
CA HIS A 150 2.28 18.95 -14.38
C HIS A 150 2.21 20.44 -13.99
N ASP A 151 1.31 20.81 -13.08
CA ASP A 151 1.15 22.19 -12.62
C ASP A 151 2.35 22.69 -11.80
N SER A 152 2.94 21.85 -10.96
CA SER A 152 4.11 22.21 -10.15
C SER A 152 5.37 22.43 -11.00
N SER A 153 5.55 21.67 -12.09
CA SER A 153 6.67 21.88 -13.02
C SER A 153 6.67 23.27 -13.68
N LEU A 154 5.52 23.94 -13.74
CA LEU A 154 5.38 25.32 -14.23
C LEU A 154 5.59 26.38 -13.13
N ALA A 155 5.54 25.99 -11.85
CA ALA A 155 5.54 26.90 -10.69
C ALA A 155 6.86 26.92 -9.89
N VAL A 156 7.77 25.97 -10.09
CA VAL A 156 9.07 25.93 -9.40
C VAL A 156 10.04 26.92 -10.05
N GLY A 157 9.90 28.19 -9.69
CA GLY A 157 10.91 29.23 -9.92
C GLY A 157 11.91 29.35 -8.75
N ASP A 158 12.93 30.19 -8.93
CA ASP A 158 14.06 30.38 -7.99
C ASP A 158 13.65 30.77 -6.54
N GLY A 159 12.44 31.32 -6.34
CA GLY A 159 11.94 31.71 -5.02
C GLY A 159 11.64 30.54 -4.09
N PHE A 160 11.17 29.40 -4.61
CA PHE A 160 10.82 28.24 -3.78
C PHE A 160 12.04 27.60 -3.13
N SER A 161 13.16 27.51 -3.87
CA SER A 161 14.41 26.96 -3.36
C SER A 161 15.01 27.77 -2.21
N ALA A 162 14.91 29.10 -2.27
CA ALA A 162 15.39 30.00 -1.23
C ALA A 162 14.52 29.94 0.04
N ASP A 163 13.21 29.75 -0.12
CA ASP A 163 12.27 29.63 1.00
C ASP A 163 12.39 28.29 1.73
N VAL A 164 12.56 27.19 0.97
CA VAL A 164 12.81 25.86 1.53
C VAL A 164 14.12 25.82 2.31
N GLY A 165 15.20 26.43 1.78
CA GLY A 165 16.49 26.51 2.47
C GLY A 165 16.37 27.17 3.85
N ARG A 166 15.68 28.31 3.94
CA ARG A 166 15.47 29.03 5.19
C ARG A 166 14.66 28.24 6.22
N GLN A 167 13.58 27.58 5.79
CA GLN A 167 12.75 26.77 6.70
C GLN A 167 13.50 25.53 7.22
N LEU A 168 14.32 24.90 6.38
CA LEU A 168 15.15 23.78 6.83
C LEU A 168 16.20 24.24 7.84
N ASP A 169 16.87 25.35 7.57
CA ASP A 169 17.83 25.94 8.51
C ASP A 169 17.15 26.23 9.86
N GLU A 170 15.99 26.88 9.89
CA GLU A 170 15.24 27.14 11.14
C GLU A 170 14.88 25.85 11.91
N LEU A 171 14.47 24.79 11.22
CA LEU A 171 14.14 23.50 11.85
C LEU A 171 15.36 22.80 12.45
N PHE A 172 16.53 22.91 11.82
CA PHE A 172 17.76 22.26 12.32
C PHE A 172 18.52 23.11 13.35
N TYR A 173 18.44 24.44 13.29
CA TYR A 173 19.12 25.33 14.24
C TYR A 173 18.32 25.57 15.53
N SER A 174 16.99 25.43 15.53
CA SER A 174 16.16 25.58 16.74
C SER A 174 16.25 24.40 17.73
N GLY A 175 16.95 23.32 17.37
CA GLY A 175 17.18 22.14 18.23
C GLY A 175 18.55 22.07 18.91
N LEU A 176 19.36 23.13 18.84
CA LEU A 176 20.72 23.20 19.40
C LEU A 176 20.87 24.11 20.64
N GLU A 177 19.76 24.60 21.22
CA GLU A 177 19.74 25.27 22.53
C GLU A 177 19.13 24.39 23.63
#